data_AF-A0A1V2IH28-F1
#
_entry.id   AF-A0A1V2IH28-F1
#
_cell.length_a   1.000
_cell.length_b   1.000
_cell.length_c   1.000
_cell.angle_alpha   90.00
_cell.angle_beta   90.00
_cell.angle_gamma   90.00
#
_symmetry.space_group_name_H-M   'P 1'
#
loop_
_entity.id
_entity.type
_entity.pdbx_description
1 polymer ?
#
loop_
_entity_poly.entity_id
_entity_poly.type
_entity_poly.pdbx_seq_one_letter_code
_entity_poly.pdbx_strand_id
1 'polypeptide(L)'
;MNPDHPVGRNKYRVIRSATGLDVGDVAEIRRQVLDGVRHGEPILGKRDEYGRRWSVDILLTGPSGTIVVRSGWIVETGSDVPRLTTILFLPRKG
;
A
#
# COMPACT_ATOMS: atom_id res chain seq x y z
N MET A 1 4.39 -8.30 3.43
CA MET A 1 4.46 -8.92 2.09
C MET A 1 4.90 -10.35 2.29
N ASN A 2 4.20 -11.32 1.72
CA ASN A 2 4.57 -12.72 1.88
C ASN A 2 4.52 -13.40 0.49
N PRO A 3 5.66 -13.85 -0.06
CA PRO A 3 5.70 -14.54 -1.34
C PRO A 3 4.92 -15.85 -1.32
N ASP A 4 4.64 -16.45 -0.16
CA ASP A 4 3.90 -17.70 -0.02
C ASP A 4 2.43 -17.51 0.33
N HIS A 5 1.98 -16.27 0.49
CA HIS A 5 0.56 -15.99 0.72
C HIS A 5 -0.23 -16.12 -0.60
N PRO A 6 -1.29 -16.95 -0.66
CA PRO A 6 -2.01 -17.24 -1.90
C PRO A 6 -2.55 -15.98 -2.61
N VAL A 7 -2.93 -14.96 -1.84
CA VAL A 7 -3.40 -13.66 -2.36
C VAL A 7 -2.27 -12.60 -2.46
N GLY A 8 -1.20 -12.76 -1.67
CA GLY A 8 -0.13 -11.75 -1.53
C GLY A 8 1.00 -11.90 -2.54
N ARG A 9 1.21 -13.13 -3.04
CA ARG A 9 2.26 -13.50 -4.00
C ARG A 9 2.23 -12.67 -5.27
N ASN A 10 1.04 -12.45 -5.84
CA ASN A 10 0.89 -11.66 -7.07
C ASN A 10 1.27 -10.20 -6.89
N LYS A 11 0.94 -9.60 -5.73
CA LYS A 11 1.31 -8.21 -5.44
C LYS A 11 2.80 -8.06 -5.18
N TYR A 12 3.37 -8.99 -4.44
CA TYR A 12 4.81 -9.02 -4.21
C TYR A 12 5.62 -9.12 -5.51
N ARG A 13 5.21 -10.01 -6.43
CA ARG A 13 5.90 -10.18 -7.72
C ARG A 13 5.92 -8.89 -8.56
N VAL A 14 4.81 -8.15 -8.59
CA VAL A 14 4.73 -6.88 -9.35
C VAL A 14 5.62 -5.82 -8.73
N ILE A 15 5.61 -5.68 -7.40
CA ILE A 15 6.47 -4.72 -6.70
C ILE A 15 7.95 -5.06 -6.96
N ARG A 16 8.34 -6.31 -6.72
CA ARG A 16 9.71 -6.77 -6.97
C ARG A 16 10.15 -6.54 -8.42
N SER A 17 9.29 -6.84 -9.38
CA SER A 17 9.61 -6.65 -10.80
C SER A 17 9.77 -5.18 -11.19
N ALA A 18 9.05 -4.26 -10.53
CA ALA A 18 9.05 -2.84 -10.89
C ALA A 18 10.11 -2.03 -10.14
N THR A 19 10.44 -2.42 -8.90
CA THR A 19 11.30 -1.66 -8.02
C THR A 19 12.57 -2.39 -7.61
N GLY A 20 12.62 -3.72 -7.77
CA GLY A 20 13.70 -4.56 -7.23
C GLY A 20 13.57 -4.85 -5.74
N LEU A 21 12.56 -4.29 -5.04
CA LEU A 21 12.36 -4.51 -3.61
C LEU A 21 11.90 -5.95 -3.31
N ASP A 22 12.45 -6.55 -2.27
CA ASP A 22 12.14 -7.91 -1.87
C ASP A 22 11.77 -8.05 -0.37
N VAL A 23 11.83 -9.28 0.17
CA VAL A 23 11.46 -9.54 1.57
C VAL A 23 12.50 -9.01 2.57
N GLY A 24 13.75 -8.82 2.14
CA GLY A 24 14.80 -8.16 2.93
C GLY A 24 14.54 -6.67 3.09
N ASP A 25 13.81 -6.05 2.16
CA ASP A 25 13.51 -4.61 2.17
C ASP A 25 12.23 -4.25 2.95
N VAL A 26 11.66 -5.18 3.72
CA VAL A 26 10.37 -4.97 4.41
C VAL A 26 10.36 -3.73 5.30
N ALA A 27 11.46 -3.42 5.97
CA ALA A 27 11.59 -2.22 6.79
C ALA A 27 11.50 -0.94 5.95
N GLU A 28 12.17 -0.93 4.80
CA GLU A 28 12.19 0.20 3.88
C GLU A 28 10.83 0.40 3.19
N ILE A 29 10.22 -0.69 2.72
CA ILE A 29 8.86 -0.70 2.18
C ILE A 29 7.88 -0.12 3.21
N ARG A 30 7.99 -0.56 4.49
CA ARG A 30 7.14 -0.05 5.56
C ARG A 30 7.35 1.44 5.77
N ARG A 31 8.59 1.91 5.78
CA ARG A 31 8.93 3.33 5.93
C ARG A 31 8.29 4.16 4.81
N GLN A 32 8.50 3.78 3.55
CA GLN A 32 7.94 4.49 2.39
C GLN A 32 6.39 4.50 2.41
N VAL A 33 5.75 3.40 2.81
CA VAL A 33 4.29 3.36 2.97
C VAL A 33 3.82 4.33 4.05
N LEU A 34 4.46 4.34 5.22
CA LEU A 34 4.07 5.24 6.31
C LEU A 34 4.31 6.70 5.95
N ASP A 35 5.44 7.02 5.32
CA ASP A 35 5.75 8.37 4.84
C ASP A 35 4.75 8.81 3.76
N GLY A 36 4.42 7.92 2.82
CA GLY A 36 3.44 8.18 1.78
C GLY A 36 2.04 8.45 2.32
N VAL A 37 1.62 7.75 3.38
CA VAL A 37 0.32 8.01 4.04
C VAL A 37 0.29 9.34 4.77
N ARG A 38 1.41 9.73 5.40
CA ARG A 38 1.48 10.98 6.18
C ARG A 38 1.46 12.23 5.30
N HIS A 39 2.03 12.15 4.11
CA HIS A 39 2.21 13.32 3.23
C HIS A 39 1.36 13.27 1.96
N GLY A 40 0.75 12.12 1.66
CA GLY A 40 -0.08 11.94 0.47
C GLY A 40 -1.51 12.46 0.67
N GLU A 41 -2.15 12.79 -0.45
CA GLU A 41 -3.53 13.26 -0.46
C GLU A 41 -4.49 12.07 -0.22
N PRO A 42 -5.36 12.13 0.80
CA PRO A 42 -6.31 11.07 1.08
C PRO A 42 -7.45 11.07 0.05
N ILE A 43 -7.67 9.91 -0.57
CA ILE A 43 -8.83 9.61 -1.40
C ILE A 43 -9.89 9.01 -0.50
N LEU A 44 -10.94 9.78 -0.20
CA LEU A 44 -12.01 9.34 0.69
C LEU A 44 -12.77 8.14 0.08
N GLY A 45 -12.95 7.11 0.90
CA GLY A 45 -13.77 5.95 0.59
C GLY A 45 -15.08 5.97 1.36
N LYS A 46 -15.71 4.79 1.46
CA LYS A 46 -16.96 4.61 2.20
C LYS A 46 -16.75 4.77 3.70
N ARG A 47 -17.74 5.38 4.36
CA ARG A 47 -17.95 5.31 5.81
C ARG A 47 -19.17 4.44 6.07
N ASP A 48 -19.01 3.40 6.89
CA ASP A 48 -20.09 2.52 7.32
C ASP A 48 -19.89 2.08 8.77
N GLU A 49 -20.69 1.12 9.24
CA GLU A 49 -20.65 0.58 10.62
C GLU A 49 -19.26 0.07 11.03
N TYR A 50 -18.46 -0.40 10.07
CA TYR A 50 -17.11 -0.89 10.31
C TYR A 50 -16.07 0.21 10.48
N GLY A 51 -16.42 1.46 10.12
CA GLY A 51 -15.55 2.62 10.28
C GLY A 51 -15.41 3.45 9.00
N ARG A 52 -14.37 4.28 8.96
CA ARG A 52 -14.09 5.17 7.82
C ARG A 52 -12.94 4.61 7.00
N ARG A 53 -13.16 4.41 5.70
CA ARG A 53 -12.12 3.97 4.76
C ARG A 53 -11.60 5.14 3.93
N TRP A 54 -10.31 5.12 3.63
CA TRP A 54 -9.69 6.00 2.65
C TRP A 54 -8.57 5.26 1.94
N SER A 55 -8.01 5.87 0.91
CA SER A 55 -6.83 5.36 0.22
C SER A 55 -5.83 6.47 -0.03
N VAL A 56 -4.56 6.11 -0.21
CA VAL A 56 -3.50 7.06 -0.56
C VAL A 56 -2.63 6.41 -1.64
N ASP A 57 -2.33 7.17 -2.69
CA ASP A 57 -1.38 6.77 -3.72
C ASP A 57 0.04 7.04 -3.21
N ILE A 58 0.89 6.02 -3.24
CA ILE A 58 2.22 6.01 -2.65
C ILE A 58 3.23 5.61 -3.71
N LEU A 59 4.33 6.35 -3.78
CA LEU A 59 5.50 5.96 -4.54
C LEU A 59 6.30 4.93 -3.74
N LEU A 60 6.53 3.77 -4.34
CA LEU A 60 7.50 2.80 -3.87
C LEU A 60 8.73 2.85 -4.78
N THR A 61 9.86 3.28 -4.25
CA THR A 61 11.13 3.40 -4.95
C THR A 61 12.09 2.34 -4.45
N GLY A 62 12.67 1.59 -5.38
CA GLY A 62 13.73 0.63 -5.09
C GLY A 62 14.86 0.69 -6.13
N PRO A 63 15.84 -0.20 -6.03
CA PRO A 63 17.05 -0.18 -6.87
C PRO A 63 16.77 -0.21 -8.38
N SER A 64 15.68 -0.87 -8.80
CA SER A 64 15.36 -1.05 -10.22
C SER A 64 14.37 -0.03 -10.76
N GLY A 65 13.72 0.77 -9.90
CA GLY A 65 12.72 1.73 -10.36
C GLY A 65 11.73 2.15 -9.30
N THR A 66 10.73 2.90 -9.75
CA THR A 66 9.65 3.43 -8.91
C THR A 66 8.29 3.02 -9.46
N ILE A 67 7.38 2.60 -8.59
CA ILE A 67 5.99 2.30 -8.93
C ILE A 67 5.03 3.08 -8.03
N VAL A 68 3.90 3.51 -8.57
CA VAL A 68 2.79 4.05 -7.77
C VAL A 68 1.87 2.90 -7.36
N VAL A 69 1.60 2.77 -6.07
CA VAL A 69 0.61 1.84 -5.53
C VAL A 69 -0.47 2.59 -4.76
N ARG A 70 -1.72 2.11 -4.84
CA ARG A 70 -2.81 2.62 -4.01
C ARG A 70 -2.91 1.79 -2.74
N SER A 71 -2.65 2.41 -1.60
CA SER A 71 -2.83 1.79 -0.28
C SER A 71 -4.24 2.10 0.25
N GLY A 72 -4.96 1.09 0.75
CA GLY A 72 -6.29 1.24 1.32
C GLY A 72 -6.27 1.09 2.84
N TRP A 73 -6.91 2.00 3.55
CA TRP A 73 -6.86 2.12 5.01
C TRP A 73 -8.26 2.22 5.62
N ILE A 74 -8.36 1.82 6.89
CA ILE A 74 -9.57 1.99 7.71
C ILE A 74 -9.21 2.49 9.11
N VAL A 75 -9.99 3.45 9.63
CA VAL A 75 -10.12 3.71 11.07
C VAL A 75 -11.41 3.03 11.47
N GLU A 76 -11.30 1.98 12.29
CA GLU A 76 -12.44 1.19 12.76
C GLU A 76 -13.27 1.99 13.78
N THR A 77 -14.58 1.71 13.86
CA THR A 77 -15.46 2.38 14.83
C THR A 77 -14.97 2.13 16.25
N GLY A 78 -14.70 3.20 17.01
CA GLY A 78 -14.13 3.12 18.37
C GLY A 78 -12.61 3.04 18.42
N SER A 79 -11.92 3.10 17.29
CA SER A 79 -10.46 3.23 17.18
C SER A 79 -10.09 4.62 16.64
N ASP A 80 -8.89 5.09 16.98
CA ASP A 80 -8.21 6.24 16.36
C ASP A 80 -6.98 5.80 15.54
N VAL A 81 -6.65 4.50 15.57
CA VAL A 81 -5.48 3.94 14.89
C VAL A 81 -5.87 3.43 13.50
N PRO A 82 -5.27 3.96 12.42
CA PRO A 82 -5.51 3.49 11.07
C PRO A 82 -4.84 2.13 10.81
N ARG A 83 -5.55 1.23 10.11
CA ARG A 83 -5.06 -0.09 9.71
C ARG A 83 -5.01 -0.23 8.20
N LEU A 84 -3.89 -0.73 7.67
CA LEU A 84 -3.75 -1.07 6.26
C LEU A 84 -4.60 -2.30 5.94
N THR A 85 -5.44 -2.19 4.92
CA THR A 85 -6.35 -3.27 4.48
C THR A 85 -5.93 -3.87 3.15
N THR A 86 -5.39 -3.07 2.23
CA THR A 86 -4.96 -3.55 0.91
C THR A 86 -3.89 -2.65 0.28
N ILE A 87 -3.15 -3.21 -0.66
CA ILE A 87 -2.36 -2.47 -1.65
C ILE A 87 -2.88 -2.88 -3.04
N LEU A 88 -3.12 -1.94 -3.92
CA LEU A 88 -3.60 -2.12 -5.28
C LEU A 88 -2.62 -1.49 -6.27
N PHE A 89 -2.50 -2.07 -7.46
CA PHE A 89 -1.78 -1.44 -8.56
C PHE A 89 -2.75 -0.60 -9.37
N LEU A 90 -2.33 0.61 -9.69
CA LEU A 90 -3.07 1.45 -10.62
C LEU A 90 -2.87 0.88 -12.03
N PRO A 91 -3.93 0.82 -12.87
CA PRO A 91 -3.77 0.43 -14.26
C PRO A 91 -2.79 1.38 -14.95
N ARG A 92 -1.93 0.85 -15.83
CA ARG A 92 -1.05 1.69 -16.65
C ARG A 92 -1.95 2.61 -17.48
N LYS A 93 -1.76 3.93 -17.37
CA LYS A 93 -2.28 4.84 -18.39
C LYS A 93 -1.55 4.48 -19.69
N GLY A 94 -2.32 4.02 -20.68
CA GLY A 94 -1.82 3.74 -22.04
C GLY A 94 -1.43 5.01 -22.76
#